data_AF-A0A2N2J8G9-F1
#
_entry.id   AF-A0A2N2J8G9-F1
#
_cell.length_a   1.000
_cell.length_b   1.000
_cell.length_c   1.000
_cell.angle_alpha   90.00
_cell.angle_beta   90.00
_cell.angle_gamma   90.00
#
_symmetry.space_group_name_H-M   'P 1'
#
loop_
_entity.id
_entity.type
_entity.pdbx_description
1 polymer ?
#
loop_
_entity_poly.entity_id
_entity_poly.type
_entity_poly.pdbx_seq_one_letter_code
_entity_poly.pdbx_strand_id
1 'polypeptide(L)'
;MLEQYELIYGFVHCRGKTSYSAGYADTLAEAREWLKKNREAQSRTVKVPSEDPVRYCKAAFCPFKRQNPWFDIRAVEKPEQS
;
A
#
# COMPACT_ATOMS: atom_id res chain seq x y z
N MET A 1 -6.58 19.31 -16.30
CA MET A 1 -5.98 18.55 -15.18
C MET A 1 -6.57 17.15 -15.18
N LEU A 2 -5.76 16.13 -15.42
CA LEU A 2 -6.18 14.74 -15.23
C LEU A 2 -5.73 14.32 -13.84
N GLU A 3 -6.68 14.26 -12.91
CA GLU A 3 -6.45 13.73 -11.57
C GLU A 3 -6.29 12.22 -11.67
N GLN A 4 -5.16 11.70 -11.19
CA GLN A 4 -4.98 10.27 -10.96
C GLN A 4 -5.02 10.00 -9.46
N TYR A 5 -5.33 8.77 -9.10
CA TYR A 5 -5.40 8.32 -7.72
C TYR A 5 -4.33 7.27 -7.50
N GLU A 6 -3.30 7.62 -6.75
CA GLU A 6 -2.29 6.66 -6.35
C GLU A 6 -2.87 5.70 -5.31
N LEU A 7 -2.69 4.42 -5.56
CA LEU A 7 -3.08 3.33 -4.70
C LEU A 7 -1.90 3.04 -3.76
N ILE A 8 -2.08 3.23 -2.46
CA ILE A 8 -1.01 3.10 -1.47
C ILE A 8 -1.28 1.90 -0.57
N TYR A 9 -0.23 1.15 -0.29
CA TYR A 9 -0.26 0.13 0.75
C TYR A 9 1.00 0.19 1.60
N GLY A 10 0.99 -0.48 2.75
CA GLY A 10 2.21 -0.62 3.53
C GLY A 10 2.05 -1.46 4.76
N PHE A 11 3.08 -1.46 5.61
CA PHE A 11 3.15 -2.32 6.79
C PHE A 11 3.54 -1.50 8.02
N VAL A 12 3.00 -1.85 9.20
CA VAL A 12 3.34 -1.20 10.47
C VAL A 12 4.41 -2.01 11.19
N HIS A 13 5.61 -1.47 11.32
CA HIS A 13 6.70 -2.14 12.04
C HIS A 13 6.90 -1.48 13.41
N CYS A 14 7.63 -2.14 14.30
CA CYS A 14 8.08 -1.53 15.56
C CYS A 14 8.99 -0.30 15.35
N ARG A 15 9.50 -0.09 14.13
CA ARG A 15 10.34 1.05 13.73
C ARG A 15 9.58 2.16 13.01
N GLY A 16 8.27 2.00 12.79
CA GLY A 16 7.45 2.95 12.04
C GLY A 16 6.63 2.30 10.93
N LYS A 17 5.95 3.13 10.15
CA LYS A 17 5.01 2.72 9.09
C LYS A 17 5.69 2.87 7.73
N THR A 18 5.78 1.77 6.95
CA THR A 18 6.22 1.82 5.55
C THR A 18 5.05 2.14 4.64
N SER A 19 5.32 2.81 3.52
CA SER A 19 4.36 3.18 2.48
C SER A 19 4.93 2.86 1.11
N TYR A 20 4.13 2.23 0.26
CA TYR A 20 4.49 1.78 -1.08
C TYR A 20 3.36 2.07 -2.06
N SER A 21 3.73 2.34 -3.31
CA SER A 21 2.79 2.48 -4.41
C SER A 21 2.40 1.13 -4.97
N ALA A 22 1.09 0.87 -5.09
CA ALA A 22 0.52 -0.26 -5.83
C ALA A 22 0.18 0.10 -7.28
N GLY A 23 0.41 1.35 -7.68
CA GLY A 23 0.06 1.88 -9.00
C GLY A 23 -0.92 3.05 -8.90
N TYR A 24 -1.51 3.39 -10.03
CA TYR A 24 -2.44 4.52 -10.17
C TYR A 24 -3.74 4.07 -10.80
N ALA A 25 -4.85 4.66 -10.37
CA ALA A 25 -6.16 4.55 -10.99
C ALA A 25 -6.54 5.89 -11.62
N ASP A 26 -7.20 5.86 -12.78
CA ASP A 26 -7.63 7.07 -13.48
C ASP A 26 -8.92 7.66 -12.91
N THR A 27 -9.68 6.88 -12.11
CA THR A 27 -10.90 7.36 -11.45
C THR A 27 -10.90 7.11 -9.94
N LEU A 28 -11.59 7.99 -9.20
CA LEU A 28 -11.80 7.81 -7.77
C LEU A 28 -12.61 6.55 -7.45
N ALA A 29 -13.53 6.17 -8.34
CA ALA A 29 -14.35 4.98 -8.18
C ALA A 29 -13.49 3.72 -8.15
N GLU A 30 -12.61 3.54 -9.16
CA GLU A 30 -11.67 2.42 -9.23
C GLU A 30 -10.74 2.39 -8.01
N ALA A 31 -10.25 3.56 -7.58
CA ALA A 31 -9.38 3.68 -6.42
C ALA A 31 -10.10 3.23 -5.13
N ARG A 32 -11.37 3.60 -4.96
CA ARG A 32 -12.19 3.19 -3.81
C ARG A 32 -12.54 1.71 -3.84
N GLU A 33 -12.85 1.16 -5.01
CA GLU A 33 -13.11 -0.28 -5.16
C GLU A 33 -11.86 -1.10 -4.81
N TRP A 34 -10.69 -0.67 -5.28
CA TRP A 34 -9.43 -1.27 -4.87
C TRP A 34 -9.23 -1.19 -3.37
N LEU A 35 -9.42 -0.01 -2.76
CA LEU A 35 -9.26 0.17 -1.31
C LEU A 35 -10.18 -0.76 -0.51
N LYS A 36 -11.46 -0.84 -0.89
CA LYS A 36 -12.46 -1.68 -0.25
C LYS A 36 -12.09 -3.16 -0.36
N LYS A 37 -11.83 -3.63 -1.59
CA LYS A 37 -11.45 -5.03 -1.87
C LYS A 37 -10.25 -5.48 -1.05
N ASN A 38 -9.24 -4.63 -0.92
CA ASN A 38 -8.01 -4.98 -0.20
C ASN A 38 -8.18 -4.92 1.32
N ARG A 39 -9.01 -4.02 1.86
CA ARG A 39 -9.31 -3.97 3.30
C ARG A 39 -10.16 -5.15 3.77
N GLU A 40 -11.09 -5.61 2.94
CA GLU A 40 -11.97 -6.75 3.25
C GLU A 40 -11.33 -8.11 2.94
N ALA A 41 -10.17 -8.13 2.29
CA ALA A 41 -9.48 -9.38 1.97
C ALA A 41 -9.05 -10.12 3.24
N GLN A 42 -9.41 -11.40 3.32
CA GLN A 42 -9.03 -12.28 4.43
C GLN A 42 -7.54 -12.65 4.43
N SER A 43 -6.84 -12.39 3.33
CA SER A 43 -5.42 -12.71 3.14
C SER A 43 -4.68 -11.55 2.46
N ARG A 44 -3.34 -11.59 2.53
CA ARG A 44 -2.49 -10.58 1.88
C ARG A 44 -2.68 -10.60 0.38
N THR A 45 -3.29 -9.55 -0.16
CA THR A 45 -3.47 -9.31 -1.59
C THR A 45 -2.25 -8.72 -2.27
N VAL A 46 -1.35 -8.10 -1.50
CA VAL A 46 -0.13 -7.44 -1.99
C VAL A 46 1.12 -8.14 -1.48
N LYS A 47 2.14 -8.20 -2.33
CA LYS A 47 3.45 -8.75 -1.98
C LYS A 47 4.22 -7.72 -1.14
N VAL A 48 4.96 -8.22 -0.16
CA VAL A 48 5.91 -7.42 0.62
C VAL A 48 7.10 -7.06 -0.28
N PRO A 49 7.42 -5.77 -0.47
CA PRO A 49 8.63 -5.35 -1.20
C PRO A 49 9.92 -5.90 -0.60
N SER A 50 10.97 -6.00 -1.42
CA SER A 50 12.28 -6.49 -0.97
C SER A 50 12.96 -5.53 0.03
N GLU A 51 12.66 -4.25 -0.08
CA GLU A 51 13.16 -3.18 0.81
C GLU A 51 12.44 -3.11 2.17
N ASP A 52 11.31 -3.81 2.34
CA ASP A 52 10.55 -3.73 3.58
C ASP A 52 11.33 -4.37 4.75
N PRO A 53 11.37 -3.70 5.92
CA PRO A 53 12.08 -4.19 7.11
C PRO A 53 11.75 -5.63 7.51
N VAL A 54 10.55 -6.11 7.22
CA VAL A 54 10.15 -7.49 7.54
C VAL A 54 11.04 -8.54 6.86
N ARG A 55 11.65 -8.21 5.70
CA ARG A 55 12.51 -9.11 4.92
C ARG A 55 13.85 -9.38 5.58
N TYR A 56 14.41 -8.39 6.28
CA TYR A 56 15.72 -8.49 6.93
C TYR A 56 15.66 -8.39 8.47
N CYS A 57 14.46 -8.26 9.04
CA CYS A 57 14.26 -8.24 10.49
C CYS A 57 14.57 -9.61 11.10
N LYS A 58 15.50 -9.65 12.06
CA LYS A 58 15.95 -10.90 12.72
C LYS A 58 15.04 -11.39 13.86
N ALA A 59 14.07 -10.60 14.30
CA ALA A 59 13.21 -10.97 15.42
C ALA A 59 12.33 -12.19 15.09
N ALA A 60 12.45 -13.30 15.84
CA ALA A 60 11.72 -14.53 15.56
C ALA A 60 10.21 -14.43 15.87
N PHE A 61 9.85 -13.75 16.96
CA PHE A 61 8.47 -13.69 17.48
C PHE A 61 7.90 -12.26 17.50
N CYS A 62 8.12 -11.49 16.42
CA CYS A 62 7.57 -10.14 16.33
C CYS A 62 6.10 -10.18 15.87
N PRO A 63 5.15 -9.58 16.63
CA PRO A 63 3.73 -9.58 16.25
C PRO A 63 3.48 -8.87 14.92
N PHE A 64 4.31 -7.87 14.59
CA PHE A 64 4.19 -7.09 13.35
C PHE A 64 4.66 -7.85 12.09
N LYS A 65 5.34 -9.01 12.20
CA LYS A 65 5.77 -9.78 11.02
C LYS A 65 4.63 -10.43 10.25
N ARG A 66 3.53 -10.77 10.94
CA ARG A 66 2.38 -11.51 10.36
C ARG A 66 1.13 -10.66 10.13
N GLN A 67 1.24 -9.35 10.31
CA GLN A 67 0.12 -8.43 10.13
C GLN A 67 -0.41 -8.36 8.69
N ASN A 68 -1.62 -7.84 8.56
CA ASN A 68 -2.16 -7.40 7.28
C ASN A 68 -1.62 -6.00 6.92
N PRO A 69 -1.39 -5.73 5.63
CA PRO A 69 -1.04 -4.39 5.18
C PRO A 69 -2.17 -3.40 5.46
N TRP A 70 -1.78 -2.14 5.68
CA TRP A 70 -2.72 -1.04 5.63
C TRP A 70 -2.82 -0.53 4.18
N PHE A 71 -3.96 0.07 3.84
CA PHE A 71 -4.24 0.56 2.49
C PHE A 71 -4.84 1.96 2.55
N ASP A 72 -4.47 2.79 1.58
CA ASP A 72 -4.96 4.15 1.42
C ASP A 72 -4.91 4.57 -0.05
N ILE A 73 -5.52 5.72 -0.37
CA ILE A 73 -5.48 6.33 -1.70
C ILE A 73 -5.16 7.81 -1.56
N ARG A 74 -4.41 8.38 -2.52
CA ARG A 74 -4.20 9.84 -2.59
C ARG A 74 -4.40 10.35 -4.00
N ALA A 75 -5.02 11.51 -4.14
CA ALA A 75 -5.07 12.22 -5.41
C ALA A 75 -3.66 12.74 -5.75
N VAL A 76 -3.27 12.55 -7.00
CA VAL A 76 -2.02 13.04 -7.58
C VAL A 76 -2.34 13.75 -8.90
N GLU A 77 -1.71 14.90 -9.08
CA GLU A 77 -1.78 15.61 -10.35
C GLU A 77 -0.84 14.90 -11.34
N LYS A 78 -1.34 14.49 -12.50
CA LYS A 78 -0.45 14.02 -13.59
C LYS A 78 0.47 15.19 -13.95
N PRO A 79 1.81 15.03 -13.89
CA PRO A 79 2.68 16.01 -14.53
C PRO A 79 2.34 16.02 -16.02
N GLU A 80 1.98 17.18 -16.55
CA GLU A 80 1.82 17.38 -18.00
C GLU A 80 3.16 17.03 -18.65
N GLN A 81 3.20 15.91 -19.37
CA GLN A 81 4.35 15.58 -20.23
C GLN A 81 4.44 16.67 -21.31
N SER A 82 5.47 17.52 -21.21
CA SER A 82 5.90 18.42 -22.29
C SER A 82 6.64 17.65 -23.38
#